data_AF-A0A376TZ17-F1
#
_entry.id   AF-A0A376TZ17-F1
#
_cell.length_a   1.000
_cell.length_b   1.000
_cell.length_c   1.000
_cell.angle_alpha   90.00
_cell.angle_beta   90.00
_cell.angle_gamma   90.00
#
_symmetry.space_group_name_H-M   'P 1'
#
loop_
_entity.id
_entity.type
_entity.pdbx_description
1 polymer ?
#
loop_
_entity_poly.entity_id
_entity_poly.type
_entity_poly.pdbx_seq_one_letter_code
_entity_poly.pdbx_strand_id
1 'polypeptide(L)' 'MGEYFRDRGEDALIIYDDLSKQAVAYRQISLLLRRPPGREAFPGDVFYLHSRLLERAARVNAEYVEAFTKGEVKGKTVL' A
#
# COMPACT_ATOMS: atom_id res chain seq x y z
N MET A 1 7.01 2.58 5.67
CA MET A 1 8.32 3.27 5.64
C MET A 1 8.34 4.30 4.53
N GLY A 2 8.13 3.95 3.25
CA GLY A 2 8.08 4.94 2.15
C GLY A 2 7.10 6.10 2.36
N GLU A 3 5.91 5.84 2.92
CA GLU A 3 4.93 6.89 3.23
C GLU A 3 5.46 7.98 4.16
N TYR A 4 6.40 7.66 5.06
CA TYR A 4 6.99 8.66 5.96
C TYR A 4 7.65 9.80 5.18
N PHE A 5 8.34 9.47 4.08
CA PHE A 5 9.01 10.40 3.18
C PHE A 5 7.99 11.12 2.29
N ARG A 6 7.04 10.37 1.70
CA ARG A 6 5.94 10.93 0.90
C ARG A 6 5.19 12.02 1.67
N ASP A 7 4.80 11.73 2.91
CA ASP A 7 3.97 12.64 3.72
C ASP A 7 4.76 13.86 4.23
N ARG A 8 6.09 13.88 4.05
CA ARG A 8 7.00 15.00 4.39
C ARG A 8 7.51 15.78 3.18
N GLY A 9 7.00 15.49 1.98
CA GLY A 9 7.45 16.19 0.79
C GLY A 9 8.82 15.71 0.27
N GLU A 10 9.17 14.45 0.54
CA GLU A 10 10.31 13.75 -0.04
C GLU A 10 9.85 12.59 -0.95
N ASP A 11 10.59 12.32 -2.02
CA ASP A 11 10.31 11.21 -2.94
C ASP A 11 10.84 9.89 -2.39
N ALA A 12 10.09 8.80 -2.57
CA ALA A 12 10.51 7.47 -2.15
C ALA A 12 10.18 6.41 -3.21
N LEU A 13 11.08 5.42 -3.35
CA LEU A 13 10.88 4.26 -4.19
C LEU A 13 10.69 3.01 -3.32
N ILE A 14 9.68 2.20 -3.62
CA ILE A 14 9.44 0.91 -2.98
C ILE A 14 9.31 -0.19 -4.03
N ILE A 15 9.97 -1.33 -3.79
CA ILE A 15 9.91 -2.53 -4.63
C ILE A 15 9.46 -3.69 -3.74
N TYR A 16 8.44 -4.42 -4.19
CA TYR A 16 7.93 -5.60 -3.50
C TYR A 16 8.38 -6.87 -4.21
N ASP A 17 9.21 -7.68 -3.54
CA ASP A 17 9.73 -8.95 -4.05
C ASP A 17 9.30 -10.11 -3.13
N ASP A 18 8.26 -10.88 -3.43
CA ASP A 18 7.34 -10.72 -4.56
C ASP A 18 5.87 -10.82 -4.11
N LEU A 19 4.99 -10.15 -4.85
CA LEU A 19 3.55 -10.10 -4.53
C LEU A 19 2.86 -11.45 -4.74
N SER A 20 3.41 -12.35 -5.58
CA SER A 20 2.84 -13.68 -5.81
C SER A 20 3.01 -14.58 -4.58
N LYS A 21 4.18 -14.58 -3.95
CA LYS A 21 4.50 -15.26 -2.70
C LYS A 21 3.68 -14.68 -1.56
N GLN A 22 3.48 -13.36 -1.52
CA GLN A 22 2.57 -12.72 -0.57
C GLN A 22 1.14 -13.27 -0.71
N ALA A 23 0.61 -13.36 -1.94
CA ALA A 23 -0.72 -13.89 -2.19
C ALA A 23 -0.85 -15.36 -1.74
N VAL A 24 0.18 -16.18 -2.01
CA VAL A 24 0.22 -17.58 -1.56
C VAL A 24 0.23 -17.69 -0.03
N ALA A 25 0.99 -16.84 0.67
CA ALA A 25 0.98 -16.80 2.13
C ALA A 25 -0.39 -16.37 2.68
N TYR A 26 -1.03 -15.36 2.07
CA TYR A 26 -2.38 -14.93 2.47
C TYR A 26 -3.44 -16.01 2.23
N ARG A 27 -3.31 -16.76 1.13
CA ARG A 27 -4.13 -17.93 0.85
C ARG A 27 -4.00 -18.98 1.96
N GLN A 28 -2.77 -19.30 2.36
CA GLN A 28 -2.52 -20.27 3.44
C GLN A 28 -3.22 -19.84 4.74
N ILE A 29 -3.07 -18.59 5.16
CA ILE A 29 -3.74 -18.05 6.35
C ILE A 29 -5.26 -18.14 6.21
N SER A 30 -5.80 -17.75 5.05
CA SER A 30 -7.25 -17.77 4.82
C SER A 30 -7.84 -19.17 4.86
N LEU A 31 -7.13 -20.17 4.33
CA LEU A 31 -7.53 -21.57 4.38
C LEU A 31 -7.46 -22.14 5.80
N LEU A 32 -6.43 -21.79 6.57
CA LEU A 32 -6.32 -22.17 8.00
C LEU A 32 -7.48 -21.61 8.83
N LEU A 33 -7.94 -20.41 8.49
CA LEU A 33 -9.11 -19.76 9.09
C LEU A 33 -10.45 -20.26 8.50
N ARG A 34 -10.44 -21.28 7.64
CA ARG A 34 -11.62 -21.85 6.98
C ARG A 34 -12.47 -20.83 6.24
N ARG A 35 -11.84 -19.78 5.69
CA ARG A 35 -12.54 -18.84 4.81
C ARG A 35 -12.88 -19.53 3.48
N PRO A 36 -14.08 -19.30 2.91
CA PRO A 36 -14.46 -19.89 1.62
C PRO A 36 -13.46 -19.52 0.51
N PRO A 37 -12.87 -20.51 -0.20
CA PRO A 37 -11.99 -20.25 -1.33
C PRO A 37 -12.78 -19.99 -2.62
N GLY A 38 -12.20 -19.17 -3.50
CA GLY A 38 -12.67 -18.93 -4.86
C GLY A 38 -11.74 -19.55 -5.91
N ARG A 39 -11.49 -18.81 -6.99
CA ARG A 39 -10.60 -19.23 -8.09
C ARG A 39 -9.20 -19.57 -7.56
N GLU A 40 -8.64 -20.70 -8.02
CA GLU A 40 -7.29 -21.17 -7.64
C GLU A 40 -7.04 -21.27 -6.12
N ALA A 41 -8.13 -21.50 -5.37
CA ALA A 41 -8.18 -21.56 -3.92
C ALA A 41 -7.80 -20.26 -3.19
N PHE A 42 -7.71 -19.11 -3.87
CA PHE A 42 -7.51 -17.82 -3.23
C PHE A 42 -8.79 -17.32 -2.53
N PRO A 43 -8.68 -16.54 -1.46
CA PRO A 43 -9.84 -15.92 -0.81
C PRO A 43 -10.44 -14.83 -1.71
N GLY A 44 -11.74 -14.54 -1.55
CA GLY A 44 -12.45 -13.57 -2.38
C GLY A 44 -11.91 -12.13 -2.30
N ASP A 45 -11.20 -11.78 -1.23
CA ASP A 45 -10.59 -10.48 -0.98
C ASP A 45 -9.10 -10.40 -1.39
N VAL A 46 -8.58 -11.38 -2.16
CA VAL A 46 -7.20 -11.36 -2.66
C VAL A 46 -6.90 -10.13 -3.53
N PHE A 47 -7.88 -9.64 -4.30
CA PHE A 47 -7.75 -8.38 -5.03
C PHE A 47 -7.58 -7.20 -4.07
N TYR A 48 -8.45 -7.10 -3.06
CA TYR A 48 -8.42 -6.04 -2.07
C TYR A 48 -7.09 -5.99 -1.29
N LEU A 49 -6.46 -7.15 -1.04
CA LEU A 49 -5.15 -7.24 -0.41
C LEU A 49 -4.09 -6.42 -1.17
N HIS A 50 -4.01 -6.57 -2.48
CA HIS A 50 -3.02 -5.86 -3.30
C HIS A 50 -3.47 -4.44 -3.65
N SER A 51 -4.76 -4.23 -3.93
CA SER A 51 -5.28 -2.89 -4.24
C SER A 51 -4.98 -1.91 -3.10
N ARG A 52 -5.32 -2.25 -1.86
CA ARG A 52 -5.06 -1.36 -0.72
C ARG A 52 -3.56 -1.14 -0.45
N LEU A 53 -2.70 -2.06 -0.88
CA LEU A 53 -1.25 -1.94 -0.72
C LEU A 53 -0.68 -0.99 -1.78
N LEU A 54 -1.07 -1.16 -3.04
CA LEU A 54 -0.53 -0.42 -4.18
C LEU A 54 -1.13 0.98 -4.30
N GLU A 55 -2.40 1.17 -3.93
CA GLU A 55 -3.04 2.50 -3.89
C GLU A 55 -2.38 3.46 -2.87
N ARG A 56 -1.50 2.96 -2.01
CA ARG A 56 -0.68 3.80 -1.12
C ARG A 56 0.51 4.44 -1.84
N ALA A 57 0.95 3.88 -2.96
CA ALA A 57 1.97 4.49 -3.80
C ALA A 57 1.29 5.53 -4.70
N ALA A 58 1.22 6.76 -4.21
CA ALA A 58 0.53 7.85 -4.88
C ALA A 58 1.27 9.18 -4.68
N ARG A 59 1.14 10.05 -5.68
CA ARG A 59 1.57 11.45 -5.62
C ARG A 59 0.58 12.26 -4.79
N VAL A 60 1.08 13.01 -3.81
CA VAL A 60 0.27 13.92 -2.97
C VAL A 60 0.57 15.38 -3.31
N ASN A 61 -0.45 16.22 -3.27
CA ASN A 61 -0.33 17.65 -3.59
C ASN A 61 0.29 18.46 -2.43
N ALA A 62 0.65 19.71 -2.71
CA ALA A 62 1.28 20.57 -1.72
C ALA A 62 0.39 20.89 -0.51
N GLU A 63 -0.92 21.06 -0.72
CA GLU A 63 -1.88 21.32 0.37
C GLU A 63 -1.93 20.17 1.37
N TYR A 64 -1.90 18.92 0.87
CA TYR A 64 -1.85 17.73 1.71
C TYR A 64 -0.58 17.68 2.56
N VAL A 65 0.59 17.90 1.94
CA VAL A 65 1.88 17.86 2.64
C VAL A 65 1.95 18.96 3.70
N GLU A 66 1.46 20.16 3.39
CA GLU A 66 1.42 21.28 4.35
C GLU A 66 0.50 20.96 5.54
N ALA A 67 -0.69 20.41 5.28
CA ALA A 67 -1.62 19.99 6.33
C ALA A 67 -1.02 18.87 7.21
N PHE A 68 -0.38 17.87 6.59
CA PHE A 68 0.21 16.74 7.30
C PHE A 68 1.39 17.16 8.18
N THR A 69 2.26 18.03 7.66
CA THR A 69 3.44 18.54 8.36
C THR A 69 3.14 19.74 9.26
N LYS A 70 1.86 20.10 9.45
CA LYS A 70 1.43 21.25 10.28
C LYS A 70 2.13 22.57 9.90
N GLY A 71 2.36 22.77 8.61
CA GLY A 71 2.99 23.97 8.07
C GLY A 71 4.52 23.98 8.08
N GLU A 72 5.18 22.91 8.52
CA GLU A 72 6.65 22.79 8.49
C GLU A 72 7.19 22.68 7.05
N VAL A 73 6.43 22.04 6.15
CA VAL A 73 6.80 21.88 4.74
C VAL A 73 5.75 22.57 3.86
N LYS A 74 6.20 23.49 3.00
CA LYS A 74 5.33 24.30 2.13
C LYS A 74 5.73 24.19 0.65
N GLY A 75 4.73 24.21 -0.22
CA GLY A 75 4.93 24.28 -1.68
C GLY A 75 5.59 23.05 -2.31
N LYS A 76 5.74 21.94 -1.57
CA LYS A 76 6.34 20.71 -2.09
C LYS A 76 5.27 19.70 -2.51
N THR A 77 5.50 19.08 -3.65
CA THR A 77 4.71 17.96 -4.18
C THR A 77 5.67 16.80 -4.42
N VAL A 78 5.22 15.57 -4.16
CA VAL A 78 6.07 14.36 -4.28
C VAL A 78 5.46 13.34 -5.22
N LEU A 79 6.31 12.58 -5.89
CA LEU A 79 5.97 11.56 -6.87
C LEU A 79 5.58 10.22 -6.23
#